data_AF-A0A6A2YC28-F1
#
_entry.id   AF-A0A6A2YC28-F1
#
_cell.length_a   1.000
_cell.length_b   1.000
_cell.length_c   1.000
_cell.angle_alpha   90.00
_cell.angle_beta   90.00
_cell.angle_gamma   90.00
#
_symmetry.space_group_name_H-M   'P 1'
#
loop_
_entity.id
_entity.type
_entity.pdbx_description
1 polymer ?
#
loop_
_entity_poly.entity_id
_entity_poly.type
_entity_poly.pdbx_seq_one_letter_code
_entity_poly.pdbx_strand_id
1 'polypeptide(L)'
;MLPLVFKTYECIKALETYNYDGCIDRTSGLHGLGAAIGRSLDDLFLVISLESLRPCAGFLGFAVNMIHLDNSSLFHVTAAGNGLRETLFYNLFSRLQVYRTRAEMVLARPFIGFGVDDRSGKGDFLCEGAVSLDGGIIRSPGVFSLGSREVVDVRFLKTSATLEMSQKYIETEKQIKEMRCEKEKLEEDMKRALALLKDAKSNFEIKKQDFVKFLALSSLYATQHTSSFLTHNITFLAASASCSKR
;
A
#
# COMPACT_ATOMS: atom_id res chain seq x y z
N MET A 1 -4.81 -25.11 -9.79
CA MET A 1 -4.06 -23.98 -10.38
C MET A 1 -3.06 -23.46 -9.37
N LEU A 2 -1.82 -23.18 -9.77
CA LEU A 2 -0.78 -22.63 -8.88
C LEU A 2 -0.50 -21.17 -9.28
N PRO A 3 -0.90 -20.17 -8.48
CA PRO A 3 -0.63 -18.78 -8.79
C PRO A 3 0.83 -18.40 -8.50
N LEU A 4 1.40 -17.52 -9.33
CA LEU A 4 2.65 -16.85 -9.03
C LEU A 4 2.37 -15.58 -8.22
N VAL A 5 3.07 -15.39 -7.10
CA VAL A 5 2.85 -14.28 -6.17
C VAL A 5 4.03 -13.32 -6.22
N PHE A 6 3.77 -12.04 -6.52
CA PHE A 6 4.78 -11.00 -6.65
C PHE A 6 4.53 -9.83 -5.70
N LYS A 7 5.62 -9.22 -5.22
CA LYS A 7 5.52 -8.11 -4.27
C LYS A 7 5.01 -6.83 -4.91
N THR A 8 5.40 -6.53 -6.15
CA THR A 8 5.09 -5.28 -6.85
C THR A 8 4.53 -5.53 -8.25
N TYR A 9 3.79 -4.57 -8.78
CA TYR A 9 3.27 -4.64 -10.15
C TYR A 9 4.39 -4.67 -11.21
N GLU A 10 5.51 -3.99 -10.95
CA GLU A 10 6.67 -4.00 -11.86
C GLU A 10 7.26 -5.41 -12.05
N CYS A 11 7.25 -6.24 -11.00
CA CYS A 11 7.66 -7.63 -11.15
C CYS A 11 6.72 -8.43 -12.04
N ILE A 12 5.42 -8.14 -12.03
CA ILE A 12 4.43 -8.79 -12.91
C ILE A 12 4.67 -8.36 -14.36
N LYS A 13 4.91 -7.07 -14.59
CA LYS A 13 5.21 -6.53 -15.91
C LYS A 13 6.48 -7.13 -16.53
N ALA A 14 7.42 -7.58 -15.72
CA ALA A 14 8.63 -8.26 -16.19
C ALA A 14 8.39 -9.73 -16.61
N LEU A 15 7.25 -10.34 -16.25
CA LEU A 15 6.96 -11.74 -16.60
C LEU A 15 6.55 -11.91 -18.04
N GLU A 16 5.91 -10.89 -18.62
CA GLU A 16 5.33 -11.00 -19.95
C GLU A 16 5.45 -9.65 -20.65
N THR A 17 6.10 -9.66 -21.82
CA THR A 17 6.17 -8.48 -22.67
C THR A 17 5.32 -8.69 -23.91
N TYR A 18 4.88 -7.58 -24.48
CA TYR A 18 4.01 -7.56 -25.65
C TYR A 18 4.72 -6.82 -26.79
N ASN A 19 4.61 -7.37 -28.00
CA ASN A 19 5.12 -6.74 -29.22
C ASN A 19 4.24 -5.55 -29.63
N TYR A 20 4.68 -4.77 -30.62
CA TYR A 20 3.92 -3.62 -31.13
C TYR A 20 2.51 -3.99 -31.65
N ASP A 21 2.32 -5.24 -32.06
CA ASP A 21 1.03 -5.77 -32.52
C ASP A 21 0.11 -6.21 -31.36
N GLY A 22 0.54 -6.08 -30.10
CA GLY A 22 -0.22 -6.52 -28.92
C GLY A 22 -0.16 -8.03 -28.66
N CYS A 23 0.65 -8.78 -29.40
CA CYS A 23 0.90 -10.20 -29.17
C CYS A 23 1.96 -10.42 -28.09
N ILE A 24 1.83 -11.50 -27.31
CA ILE A 24 2.82 -11.91 -26.30
C ILE A 24 4.15 -12.25 -26.98
N ASP A 25 5.24 -11.67 -26.48
CA ASP A 25 6.60 -12.02 -26.86
C ASP A 25 7.04 -13.30 -26.15
N ARG A 26 7.18 -14.38 -26.91
CA ARG A 26 7.59 -15.70 -26.38
C ARG A 26 9.10 -15.80 -26.12
N THR A 27 9.88 -14.79 -26.46
CA THR A 27 11.34 -14.81 -26.33
C THR A 27 11.85 -14.12 -25.06
N SER A 28 10.96 -13.47 -24.31
CA SER A 28 11.28 -12.65 -23.15
C SER A 28 10.56 -13.14 -21.88
N GLY A 29 10.90 -12.54 -20.73
CA GLY A 29 10.21 -12.79 -19.47
C GLY A 29 10.20 -14.26 -19.06
N LEU A 30 9.05 -14.73 -18.58
CA LEU A 30 8.86 -16.11 -18.13
C LEU A 30 8.83 -17.09 -19.30
N HIS A 31 8.30 -16.69 -20.46
CA HIS A 31 8.25 -17.49 -21.68
C HIS A 31 9.65 -17.79 -22.22
N GLY A 32 10.51 -16.77 -22.29
CA GLY A 32 11.91 -16.90 -22.69
C GLY A 32 12.72 -17.80 -21.75
N LEU A 33 12.50 -17.67 -20.44
CA LEU A 33 13.12 -18.55 -19.45
C LEU A 33 12.66 -20.01 -19.62
N GLY A 34 11.36 -20.23 -19.83
CA GLY A 34 10.81 -21.55 -20.14
C GLY A 34 11.46 -22.16 -21.39
N ALA A 35 11.53 -21.40 -22.47
CA ALA A 35 12.13 -21.83 -23.72
C ALA A 35 13.61 -22.24 -23.54
N ALA A 36 14.38 -21.47 -22.74
CA ALA A 36 15.79 -21.76 -22.45
C ALA A 36 16.00 -23.10 -21.71
N ILE A 37 15.02 -23.53 -20.91
CA ILE A 37 15.04 -24.83 -20.21
C ILE A 37 14.27 -25.93 -20.96
N GLY A 38 13.86 -25.68 -22.20
CA GLY A 38 13.15 -26.64 -23.06
C GLY A 38 11.69 -26.89 -22.66
N ARG A 39 11.04 -25.93 -21.98
CA ARG A 39 9.63 -26.00 -21.55
C ARG A 39 8.84 -24.87 -22.21
N SER A 40 7.74 -25.15 -22.91
CA SER A 40 6.82 -24.08 -23.34
C SER A 40 5.79 -23.80 -22.25
N LEU A 41 5.44 -22.52 -22.09
CA LEU A 41 4.37 -22.06 -21.21
C LEU A 41 3.23 -21.55 -22.09
N ASP A 42 2.44 -22.46 -22.66
CA ASP A 42 1.32 -22.09 -23.52
C ASP A 42 0.00 -21.88 -22.74
N ASP A 43 -0.02 -22.28 -21.46
CA ASP A 43 -1.18 -22.16 -20.59
C ASP A 43 -1.21 -20.83 -19.81
N LEU A 44 -2.43 -20.35 -19.52
CA LEU A 44 -2.66 -19.20 -18.65
C LEU A 44 -2.17 -19.49 -17.23
N PHE A 45 -1.26 -18.65 -16.74
CA PHE A 45 -0.82 -18.65 -15.34
C PHE A 45 -1.46 -17.48 -14.58
N LEU A 46 -2.00 -17.78 -13.40
CA LEU A 46 -2.58 -16.77 -12.52
C LEU A 46 -1.45 -16.02 -11.79
N VAL A 47 -1.50 -14.69 -11.79
CA VAL A 47 -0.53 -13.84 -11.09
C VAL A 47 -1.22 -12.99 -10.05
N ILE A 48 -0.65 -12.93 -8.84
CA ILE A 48 -1.16 -12.17 -7.70
C ILE A 48 -0.14 -11.09 -7.31
N SER A 49 -0.56 -9.83 -7.33
CA SER A 49 0.24 -8.68 -6.85
C SER A 49 -0.05 -8.40 -5.38
N LEU A 50 0.94 -8.55 -4.49
CA LEU A 50 0.80 -8.19 -3.08
C LEU A 50 0.59 -6.68 -2.87
N GLU A 51 1.15 -5.83 -3.74
CA GLU A 51 0.94 -4.38 -3.72
C GLU A 51 -0.52 -4.01 -4.05
N SER A 52 -1.15 -4.75 -4.96
CA SER A 52 -2.55 -4.53 -5.34
C SER A 52 -3.53 -5.20 -4.37
N LEU A 53 -3.07 -6.18 -3.60
CA LEU A 53 -3.81 -6.75 -2.49
C LEU A 53 -3.71 -5.82 -1.29
N ARG A 54 -4.73 -4.98 -1.09
CA ARG A 54 -4.86 -4.29 0.21
C ARG A 54 -5.04 -5.35 1.30
N PRO A 55 -4.13 -5.44 2.29
CA PRO A 55 -4.40 -6.24 3.47
C PRO A 55 -5.68 -5.68 4.09
N CYS A 56 -6.65 -6.54 4.41
CA CYS A 56 -7.74 -6.12 5.28
C CYS A 56 -7.11 -5.59 6.57
N ALA A 57 -7.15 -4.27 6.76
CA ALA A 57 -6.61 -3.64 7.95
C ALA A 57 -7.19 -4.34 9.17
N GLY A 58 -6.33 -4.71 10.12
CA GLY A 58 -6.73 -5.39 11.34
C GLY A 58 -6.84 -6.91 11.30
N PHE A 59 -6.67 -7.59 10.16
CA PHE A 59 -6.61 -9.08 10.15
C PHE A 59 -5.35 -9.57 10.87
N LEU A 60 -5.52 -10.43 11.87
CA LEU A 60 -4.44 -10.97 12.68
C LEU A 60 -4.06 -12.42 12.31
N GLY A 61 -4.99 -13.15 11.67
CA GLY A 61 -4.79 -14.55 11.31
C GLY A 61 -6.03 -15.41 11.59
N PHE A 62 -5.89 -16.71 11.39
CA PHE A 62 -6.91 -17.69 11.69
C PHE A 62 -6.82 -18.16 13.14
N ALA A 63 -7.97 -18.26 13.82
CA ALA A 63 -8.06 -18.63 15.23
C ALA A 63 -7.44 -20.02 15.50
N VAL A 64 -7.64 -20.98 14.59
CA VAL A 64 -7.06 -22.33 14.68
C VAL A 64 -5.53 -22.31 14.80
N ASN A 65 -4.86 -21.34 14.18
CA ASN A 65 -3.39 -21.21 14.22
C ASN A 65 -2.88 -20.44 15.44
N MET A 66 -3.76 -19.76 16.17
CA MET A 66 -3.42 -19.03 17.40
C MET A 66 -3.40 -19.93 18.63
N ILE A 67 -3.88 -21.17 18.51
CA ILE A 67 -3.85 -22.16 19.59
C ILE A 67 -2.48 -22.83 19.60
N HIS A 68 -1.74 -22.67 20.69
CA HIS A 68 -0.50 -23.40 20.91
C HIS A 68 -0.81 -24.80 21.40
N LEU A 69 -0.18 -25.79 20.77
CA LEU A 69 -0.33 -27.21 21.06
C LEU A 69 1.02 -27.77 21.46
N ASP A 70 1.02 -28.70 22.41
CA ASP A 70 2.23 -29.40 22.83
C ASP A 70 2.70 -30.37 21.74
N ASN A 71 4.00 -30.65 21.69
CA ASN A 71 4.60 -31.50 20.66
C ASN A 71 3.96 -32.91 20.60
N SER A 72 3.49 -33.44 21.72
CA SER A 72 2.78 -34.72 21.81
C SER A 72 1.43 -34.73 21.09
N SER A 73 0.86 -33.56 20.82
CA SER A 73 -0.45 -33.39 20.20
C SER A 73 -0.39 -32.93 18.74
N LEU A 74 0.82 -32.73 18.20
CA LEU A 74 1.04 -32.25 16.84
C LEU A 74 0.94 -33.35 15.77
N PHE A 75 1.32 -34.59 16.08
CA PHE A 75 1.34 -35.70 15.12
C PHE A 75 0.92 -37.01 15.81
N HIS A 76 0.39 -37.95 15.04
CA HIS A 76 0.07 -39.32 15.49
C HIS A 76 -0.88 -39.43 16.68
N VAL A 77 -1.78 -38.46 16.87
CA VAL A 77 -2.81 -38.52 17.92
C VAL A 77 -3.93 -39.46 17.52
N THR A 78 -4.29 -39.46 16.23
CA THR A 78 -5.29 -40.36 15.66
C THR A 78 -4.65 -41.59 15.03
N ALA A 79 -5.44 -42.67 14.88
CA ALA A 79 -4.99 -43.89 14.21
C ALA A 79 -4.50 -43.68 12.77
N ALA A 80 -4.96 -42.60 12.12
CA ALA A 80 -4.53 -42.19 10.77
C ALA A 80 -3.23 -41.37 10.75
N GLY A 81 -2.63 -41.07 11.92
CA GLY A 81 -1.38 -40.30 12.02
C GLY A 81 -1.57 -38.78 12.16
N ASN A 82 -2.80 -38.27 12.15
CA ASN A 82 -3.09 -36.84 12.25
C ASN A 82 -3.01 -36.34 13.71
N GLY A 83 -2.57 -35.10 13.89
CA GLY A 83 -2.58 -34.34 15.14
C GLY A 83 -3.92 -33.69 15.47
N LEU A 84 -3.98 -32.98 16.61
CA LEU A 84 -5.20 -32.34 17.09
C LEU A 84 -5.58 -31.07 16.31
N ARG A 85 -4.62 -30.39 15.67
CA ARG A 85 -4.88 -29.10 15.00
C ARG A 85 -5.79 -29.28 13.80
N GLU A 86 -5.41 -30.19 12.92
CA GLU A 86 -6.09 -30.52 11.66
C GLU A 86 -7.35 -31.38 11.88
N THR A 87 -7.50 -31.99 13.06
CA THR A 87 -8.69 -32.76 13.43
C THR A 87 -9.61 -31.94 14.34
N LEU A 88 -9.39 -31.96 15.66
CA LEU A 88 -10.27 -31.34 16.65
C LEU A 88 -10.42 -29.83 16.43
N PHE A 89 -9.31 -29.09 16.37
CA PHE A 89 -9.37 -27.62 16.35
C PHE A 89 -9.84 -27.07 15.01
N TYR A 90 -9.52 -27.74 13.90
CA TYR A 90 -10.06 -27.39 12.59
C TYR A 90 -11.57 -27.64 12.52
N ASN A 91 -12.10 -28.68 13.18
CA ASN A 91 -13.54 -28.87 13.27
C ASN A 91 -14.24 -27.83 14.16
N LEU A 92 -13.58 -27.36 15.22
CA LEU A 92 -14.15 -26.37 16.15
C LEU A 92 -14.11 -24.93 15.60
N PHE A 93 -12.96 -24.54 15.06
CA PHE A 93 -12.70 -23.16 14.65
C PHE A 93 -12.67 -22.99 13.13
N SER A 94 -12.56 -24.06 12.35
CA SER A 94 -12.43 -24.01 10.89
C SER A 94 -11.47 -22.89 10.45
N ARG A 95 -11.88 -22.02 9.52
CA ARG A 95 -11.15 -20.82 9.13
C ARG A 95 -11.69 -19.54 9.79
N LEU A 96 -12.07 -19.63 11.06
CA LEU A 96 -12.48 -18.48 11.87
C LEU A 96 -11.39 -17.41 11.86
N GLN A 97 -11.74 -16.22 11.38
CA GLN A 97 -10.82 -15.10 11.24
C GLN A 97 -10.79 -14.24 12.50
N VAL A 98 -9.61 -13.78 12.90
CA VAL A 98 -9.42 -12.92 14.07
C VAL A 98 -8.97 -11.52 13.62
N TYR A 99 -9.65 -10.50 14.14
CA TYR A 99 -9.40 -9.09 13.85
C TYR A 99 -9.03 -8.30 15.10
N ARG A 100 -8.25 -7.24 14.93
CA ARG A 100 -7.84 -6.35 16.03
C ARG A 100 -9.02 -5.55 16.59
N THR A 101 -9.83 -4.92 15.73
CA THR A 101 -11.00 -4.14 16.14
C THR A 101 -12.27 -4.53 15.38
N ARG A 102 -13.43 -4.25 15.97
CA ARG A 102 -14.73 -4.49 15.36
C ARG A 102 -14.94 -3.66 14.11
N ALA A 103 -14.45 -2.42 14.08
CA ALA A 103 -14.56 -1.55 12.91
C ALA A 103 -13.84 -2.16 11.70
N GLU A 104 -12.61 -2.61 11.90
CA GLU A 104 -11.81 -3.32 10.90
C GLU A 104 -12.47 -4.63 10.44
N MET A 105 -13.01 -5.41 11.39
CA MET A 105 -13.78 -6.63 11.09
C MET A 105 -15.02 -6.32 10.22
N VAL A 106 -15.73 -5.23 10.47
CA VAL A 106 -16.90 -4.82 9.69
C VAL A 106 -16.50 -4.36 8.28
N LEU A 107 -15.37 -3.66 8.14
CA LEU A 107 -14.84 -3.28 6.82
C LEU A 107 -14.41 -4.51 6.00
N ALA A 108 -13.92 -5.55 6.66
CA ALA A 108 -13.50 -6.78 6.03
C ALA A 108 -14.65 -7.77 5.73
N ARG A 109 -15.92 -7.42 6.03
CA ARG A 109 -17.11 -8.24 5.74
C ARG A 109 -17.17 -8.88 4.36
N PRO A 110 -16.88 -8.18 3.24
CA PRO A 110 -16.93 -8.83 1.93
C PRO A 110 -15.86 -9.91 1.72
N PHE A 111 -14.85 -9.98 2.61
CA PHE A 111 -13.75 -10.94 2.56
C PHE A 111 -13.85 -12.04 3.64
N ILE A 112 -14.77 -11.90 4.59
CA ILE A 112 -15.05 -12.91 5.62
C ILE A 112 -15.93 -14.00 4.99
N GLY A 113 -15.31 -15.13 4.63
CA GLY A 113 -16.01 -16.31 4.08
C GLY A 113 -16.05 -16.41 2.55
N PHE A 114 -15.14 -15.75 1.83
CA PHE A 114 -14.95 -16.03 0.40
C PHE A 114 -14.17 -17.34 0.23
N GLY A 115 -14.89 -18.46 0.12
CA GLY A 115 -14.35 -19.75 -0.28
C GLY A 115 -15.06 -20.24 -1.52
N VAL A 116 -14.32 -20.49 -2.60
CA VAL A 116 -14.81 -21.23 -3.77
C VAL A 116 -14.66 -22.71 -3.43
N ASP A 117 -15.78 -23.44 -3.39
CA ASP A 117 -15.72 -24.89 -3.31
C ASP A 117 -15.51 -25.43 -4.74
N ASP A 118 -14.24 -25.70 -5.09
CA ASP A 118 -13.82 -26.17 -6.42
C ASP A 118 -14.49 -27.50 -6.85
N ARG A 119 -15.23 -28.17 -5.96
CA ARG A 119 -15.86 -29.47 -6.21
C ARG A 119 -17.36 -29.45 -6.53
N SER A 120 -18.08 -28.34 -6.35
CA SER A 120 -19.54 -28.34 -6.52
C SER A 120 -20.07 -27.38 -7.60
N GLY A 121 -19.23 -26.47 -8.14
CA GLY A 121 -19.67 -25.47 -9.12
C GLY A 121 -20.80 -24.55 -8.62
N LYS A 122 -21.15 -24.67 -7.33
CA LYS A 122 -22.21 -23.95 -6.65
C LYS A 122 -21.50 -23.20 -5.53
N GLY A 123 -21.36 -21.89 -5.71
CA GLY A 123 -20.77 -21.00 -4.70
C GLY A 123 -21.67 -20.91 -3.48
N ASP A 124 -21.78 -22.01 -2.72
CA ASP A 124 -22.40 -22.01 -1.40
C ASP A 124 -21.38 -21.37 -0.45
N PHE A 125 -21.78 -20.23 0.10
CA PHE A 125 -21.02 -19.48 1.09
C PHE A 125 -20.78 -20.36 2.33
N LEU A 126 -19.65 -21.06 2.40
CA LEU A 126 -19.20 -21.67 3.64
C LEU A 126 -18.66 -20.57 4.54
N CYS A 127 -19.58 -20.08 5.36
CA CYS A 127 -19.39 -18.93 6.22
C CYS A 127 -18.62 -19.32 7.47
N GLU A 128 -17.35 -18.93 7.58
CA GLU A 128 -16.45 -19.42 8.65
C GLU A 128 -16.35 -18.49 9.87
N GLY A 129 -17.14 -17.41 9.89
CA GLY A 129 -17.23 -16.49 11.01
C GLY A 129 -16.00 -15.60 11.19
N ALA A 130 -16.14 -14.58 12.03
CA ALA A 130 -15.04 -13.70 12.43
C ALA A 130 -15.21 -13.23 13.88
N VAL A 131 -14.10 -13.03 14.56
CA VAL A 131 -14.05 -12.50 15.93
C VAL A 131 -13.10 -11.31 15.99
N SER A 132 -13.38 -10.37 16.87
CA SER A 132 -12.50 -9.25 17.18
C SER A 132 -12.05 -9.25 18.64
N LEU A 133 -10.82 -8.78 18.88
CA LEU A 133 -10.24 -8.68 20.23
C LEU A 133 -10.99 -7.70 21.14
N ASP A 134 -11.72 -6.73 20.58
CA ASP A 134 -12.60 -5.81 21.33
C ASP A 134 -13.98 -6.42 21.68
N GLY A 135 -14.21 -7.68 21.32
CA GLY A 135 -15.40 -8.44 21.71
C GLY A 135 -16.47 -8.57 20.62
N GLY A 136 -16.25 -8.08 19.40
CA GLY A 136 -17.14 -8.33 18.28
C GLY A 136 -17.14 -9.80 17.83
N ILE A 137 -18.31 -10.41 17.62
CA ILE A 137 -18.42 -11.76 17.04
C ILE A 137 -19.43 -11.75 15.89
N ILE A 138 -18.98 -12.21 14.72
CA ILE A 138 -19.77 -12.50 13.52
C ILE A 138 -19.79 -14.03 13.38
N ARG A 139 -20.95 -14.65 13.58
CA ARG A 139 -21.06 -16.12 13.45
C ARG A 139 -21.15 -16.54 11.99
N SER A 140 -21.91 -15.79 11.21
CA SER A 140 -22.10 -15.96 9.77
C SER A 140 -22.52 -14.62 9.15
N PRO A 141 -22.44 -14.45 7.81
CA PRO A 141 -22.97 -13.27 7.11
C PRO A 141 -24.38 -12.96 7.55
N GLY A 142 -24.59 -11.74 8.04
CA GLY A 142 -25.88 -11.28 8.53
C GLY A 142 -26.21 -11.67 9.97
N VAL A 143 -25.43 -12.55 10.62
CA VAL A 143 -25.64 -12.98 12.01
C VAL A 143 -24.56 -12.42 12.93
N PHE A 144 -24.94 -11.39 13.69
CA PHE A 144 -24.07 -10.67 14.61
C PHE A 144 -24.46 -10.97 16.06
N SER A 145 -23.47 -11.22 16.92
CA SER A 145 -23.71 -11.27 18.38
C SER A 145 -23.57 -9.87 18.96
N LEU A 146 -24.61 -9.36 19.63
CA LEU A 146 -24.67 -8.06 20.29
C LEU A 146 -25.05 -8.26 21.76
N GLY A 147 -24.52 -7.45 22.67
CA GLY A 147 -24.87 -7.47 24.09
C GLY A 147 -23.66 -7.51 25.01
N SER A 148 -23.92 -7.41 26.32
CA SER A 148 -22.90 -7.59 27.36
C SER A 148 -22.40 -9.04 27.36
N ARG A 149 -21.09 -9.21 27.46
CA ARG A 149 -20.45 -10.52 27.44
C ARG A 149 -20.78 -11.27 28.73
N GLU A 150 -21.43 -12.44 28.62
CA GLU A 150 -21.46 -13.39 29.72
C GLU A 150 -20.03 -13.89 29.95
N VAL A 151 -19.55 -13.76 31.18
CA VAL A 151 -18.21 -14.19 31.55
C VAL A 151 -18.20 -15.71 31.61
N VAL A 152 -17.63 -16.34 30.58
CA VAL A 152 -17.34 -17.78 30.60
C VAL A 152 -16.16 -18.00 31.55
N ASP A 153 -16.37 -18.79 32.59
CA ASP A 153 -15.37 -19.03 33.65
C ASP A 153 -14.22 -19.93 33.16
N VAL A 154 -14.49 -20.77 32.16
CA VAL A 154 -13.48 -21.63 31.52
C VAL A 154 -12.65 -20.82 30.53
N ARG A 155 -11.33 -20.81 30.73
CA ARG A 155 -10.35 -20.14 29.85
C ARG A 155 -9.30 -21.12 29.35
N PHE A 156 -8.77 -20.86 28.15
CA PHE A 156 -7.62 -21.60 27.63
C PHE A 156 -6.40 -21.40 28.52
N LEU A 157 -5.66 -22.48 28.77
CA LEU A 157 -4.43 -22.45 29.55
C LEU A 157 -3.35 -21.66 28.80
N LYS A 158 -2.55 -20.88 29.54
CA LYS A 158 -1.43 -20.12 28.98
C LYS A 158 -0.15 -20.95 29.09
N THR A 159 0.46 -21.32 27.97
CA THR A 159 1.76 -22.02 27.95
C THR A 159 2.86 -21.02 28.36
N SER A 160 3.63 -21.31 29.40
CA SER A 160 4.53 -20.32 30.03
C SER A 160 6.02 -20.46 29.65
N ALA A 161 6.51 -21.66 29.31
CA ALA A 161 7.96 -21.93 29.36
C ALA A 161 8.69 -21.86 28.00
N THR A 162 8.03 -22.21 26.89
CA THR A 162 8.64 -22.20 25.54
C THR A 162 8.35 -20.91 24.75
N LEU A 163 7.41 -20.10 25.24
CA LEU A 163 6.92 -18.89 24.58
C LEU A 163 7.92 -17.73 24.67
N GLU A 164 8.70 -17.56 25.74
CA GLU A 164 9.59 -16.39 25.84
C GLU A 164 10.68 -16.33 24.75
N MET A 165 11.29 -17.48 24.43
CA MET A 165 12.34 -17.55 23.40
C MET A 165 11.78 -17.40 21.99
N SER A 166 10.61 -17.99 21.71
CA SER A 166 9.93 -17.91 20.41
C SER A 166 9.23 -16.56 20.20
N GLN A 167 8.61 -15.99 21.25
CA GLN A 167 8.04 -14.65 21.23
C GLN A 167 9.12 -13.61 21.02
N LYS A 168 10.26 -13.70 21.68
CA LYS A 168 11.35 -12.74 21.48
C LYS A 168 11.80 -12.71 20.01
N TYR A 169 11.89 -13.87 19.36
CA TYR A 169 12.20 -13.94 17.93
C TYR A 169 11.09 -13.30 17.07
N ILE A 170 9.82 -13.67 17.29
CA ILE A 170 8.66 -13.14 16.52
C ILE A 170 8.50 -11.63 16.74
N GLU A 171 8.66 -11.15 17.96
CA GLU A 171 8.62 -9.74 18.36
C GLU A 171 9.75 -8.97 17.67
N THR A 172 10.97 -9.52 17.68
CA THR A 172 12.12 -8.91 17.01
C THR A 172 11.92 -8.86 15.50
N GLU A 173 11.42 -9.93 14.88
CA GLU A 173 11.12 -9.97 13.44
C GLU A 173 10.03 -8.95 13.07
N LYS A 174 8.99 -8.82 13.90
CA LYS A 174 7.93 -7.82 13.75
C LYS A 174 8.50 -6.40 13.85
N GLN A 175 9.32 -6.12 14.86
CA GLN A 175 9.99 -4.82 15.03
C GLN A 175 10.88 -4.49 13.83
N ILE A 176 11.64 -5.45 13.31
CA ILE A 176 12.48 -5.24 12.13
C ILE A 176 11.62 -4.89 10.90
N LYS A 177 10.50 -5.58 10.70
CA LYS A 177 9.58 -5.31 9.58
C LYS A 177 8.90 -3.93 9.71
N GLU A 178 8.48 -3.58 10.92
CA GLU A 178 7.84 -2.30 11.23
C GLU A 178 8.82 -1.13 11.03
N MET A 179 10.02 -1.21 11.61
CA MET A 179 11.09 -0.22 11.44
C MET A 179 11.49 -0.05 9.96
N ARG A 180 11.50 -1.13 9.18
CA ARG A 180 11.76 -1.07 7.74
C ARG A 180 10.66 -0.33 6.99
N CYS A 181 9.40 -0.60 7.31
CA CYS A 181 8.24 0.08 6.73
C CYS A 181 8.24 1.59 7.08
N GLU A 182 8.55 1.94 8.32
CA GLU A 182 8.66 3.34 8.75
C GLU A 182 9.77 4.09 8.01
N LYS A 183 10.94 3.45 7.86
CA LYS A 183 12.05 4.00 7.09
C LYS A 183 11.63 4.29 5.64
N GLU A 184 10.96 3.35 4.97
CA GLU A 184 10.49 3.51 3.59
C GLU A 184 9.52 4.69 3.47
N LYS A 185 8.55 4.82 4.39
CA LYS A 185 7.62 5.97 4.41
C LYS A 185 8.34 7.30 4.59
N LEU A 186 9.27 7.38 5.54
CA LEU A 186 10.05 8.60 5.79
C LEU A 186 10.89 8.98 4.56
N GLU A 187 11.44 7.99 3.86
CA GLU A 187 12.22 8.22 2.65
C GLU A 187 11.33 8.79 1.52
N GLU A 188 10.12 8.28 1.36
CA GLU A 188 9.15 8.85 0.42
C GLU A 188 8.75 10.29 0.79
N ASP A 189 8.50 10.56 2.08
CA ASP A 189 8.20 11.92 2.57
C ASP A 189 9.36 12.89 2.28
N MET A 190 10.60 12.44 2.49
CA MET A 190 11.78 13.24 2.16
C MET A 190 11.85 13.52 0.65
N LYS A 191 11.59 12.52 -0.20
CA LYS A 191 11.54 12.70 -1.67
C LYS A 191 10.45 13.70 -2.07
N ARG A 192 9.25 13.60 -1.47
CA ARG A 192 8.15 14.55 -1.69
C ARG A 192 8.54 15.98 -1.28
N ALA A 193 9.12 16.14 -0.10
CA ALA A 193 9.57 17.44 0.39
C ALA A 193 10.67 18.06 -0.50
N LEU A 194 11.61 17.25 -0.97
CA LEU A 194 12.65 17.69 -1.90
C LEU A 194 12.09 18.13 -3.26
N ALA A 195 11.07 17.43 -3.78
CA ALA A 195 10.39 17.84 -5.00
C ALA A 195 9.71 19.21 -4.84
N LEU A 196 8.97 19.41 -3.75
CA LEU A 196 8.34 20.71 -3.44
C LEU A 196 9.37 21.83 -3.28
N LEU A 197 10.50 21.55 -2.62
CA LEU A 197 11.58 22.51 -2.46
C LEU A 197 12.18 22.91 -3.82
N LYS A 198 12.38 21.94 -4.72
CA LYS A 198 12.89 22.19 -6.07
C LYS A 198 11.92 23.08 -6.87
N ASP A 199 10.62 22.80 -6.77
CA ASP A 199 9.57 23.57 -7.45
C ASP A 199 9.44 24.99 -6.89
N ALA A 200 9.54 25.16 -5.57
CA ALA A 200 9.56 26.48 -4.95
C ALA A 200 10.78 27.32 -5.39
N LYS A 201 11.95 26.67 -5.48
CA LYS A 201 13.19 27.33 -5.91
C LYS A 201 13.14 27.77 -7.38
N SER A 202 12.59 26.94 -8.27
CA SER A 202 12.43 27.31 -9.68
C SER A 202 11.46 28.49 -9.83
N ASN A 203 10.33 28.47 -9.10
CA ASN A 203 9.37 29.56 -9.09
C ASN A 203 9.97 30.87 -8.56
N PHE A 204 10.79 30.79 -7.50
CA PHE A 204 11.51 31.95 -6.98
C PHE A 204 12.46 32.54 -8.02
N GLU A 205 13.24 31.72 -8.73
CA GLU A 205 14.19 32.22 -9.73
C GLU A 205 13.46 32.88 -10.92
N ILE A 206 12.32 32.33 -11.34
CA ILE A 206 11.46 32.95 -12.36
C ILE A 206 10.99 34.33 -11.89
N LYS A 207 10.38 34.42 -10.69
CA LYS A 207 9.90 35.70 -10.14
C LYS A 207 11.01 36.73 -9.95
N LYS A 208 12.20 36.29 -9.56
CA LYS A 208 13.38 37.14 -9.44
C LYS A 208 13.78 37.72 -10.79
N GLN A 209 13.82 36.91 -11.85
CA GLN A 209 14.12 37.39 -13.20
C GLN A 209 13.06 38.40 -13.67
N ASP A 210 11.79 38.12 -13.43
CA ASP A 210 10.70 39.02 -13.83
C ASP A 210 10.76 40.36 -13.07
N PHE A 211 11.12 40.33 -11.78
CA PHE A 211 11.36 41.54 -11.01
C PHE A 211 12.52 42.37 -11.56
N VAL A 212 13.64 41.73 -11.92
CA VAL A 212 14.79 42.42 -12.52
C VAL A 212 14.40 43.05 -13.87
N LYS A 213 13.64 42.34 -14.71
CA LYS A 213 13.10 42.91 -15.96
C LYS A 213 12.21 44.11 -15.68
N PHE A 214 11.32 44.03 -14.68
CA PHE A 214 10.45 45.13 -14.28
C PHE A 214 11.25 46.37 -13.83
N LEU A 215 12.32 46.18 -13.05
CA LEU A 215 13.21 47.29 -12.65
C LEU A 215 13.92 47.93 -13.85
N ALA A 216 14.42 47.12 -14.80
CA ALA A 216 15.06 47.63 -16.00
C ALA A 216 14.09 48.44 -16.89
N LEU A 217 12.84 48.00 -17.01
CA LEU A 217 11.80 48.75 -17.72
C LEU A 217 11.46 50.07 -17.00
N SER A 218 11.36 50.05 -15.68
CA SER A 218 11.05 51.24 -14.88
C SER A 218 12.15 52.30 -14.96
N SER A 219 13.43 51.91 -15.00
CA SER A 219 14.54 52.84 -15.19
C SER A 219 14.55 53.46 -16.60
N LEU A 220 14.13 52.70 -17.62
CA LEU A 220 13.97 53.20 -18.98
C LEU A 220 12.87 54.27 -19.07
N TYR A 221 11.75 54.06 -18.37
CA TYR A 221 10.66 55.05 -18.29
C TYR A 221 11.09 56.31 -17.52
N ALA A 222 11.85 56.17 -16.43
CA ALA A 222 12.36 57.32 -15.66
C ALA A 222 13.38 58.17 -16.45
N THR A 223 14.22 57.54 -17.27
CA THR A 223 15.20 58.23 -18.13
C THR A 223 14.56 58.89 -19.35
N GLN A 224 13.44 58.36 -19.88
CA GLN A 224 12.66 59.03 -20.91
C GLN A 224 11.95 60.29 -20.40
N HIS A 225 11.37 60.25 -19.19
CA HIS A 225 10.71 61.44 -18.63
C HIS A 225 11.72 62.57 -18.39
N THR A 226 12.87 62.28 -17.79
CA THR A 226 13.93 63.27 -17.54
C THR A 226 14.54 63.85 -18.82
N SER A 227 14.74 63.04 -19.86
CA SER A 227 15.20 63.54 -21.17
C SER A 227 14.13 64.35 -21.91
N SER A 228 12.84 63.98 -21.81
CA SER A 228 11.74 64.79 -22.38
C SER A 228 11.58 66.14 -21.68
N PHE A 229 11.75 66.20 -20.36
CA PHE A 229 11.72 67.45 -19.59
C PHE A 229 12.90 68.38 -19.92
N LEU A 230 14.11 67.84 -20.11
CA LEU A 230 15.27 68.65 -20.53
C LEU A 230 15.10 69.17 -21.97
N THR A 231 14.63 68.33 -22.89
CA THR A 231 14.44 68.74 -24.30
C THR A 231 13.30 69.75 -24.46
N HIS A 232 12.18 69.61 -23.77
CA HIS A 232 11.12 70.63 -23.77
C HIS A 232 11.59 71.97 -23.20
N ASN A 233 12.35 71.98 -22.09
CA ASN A 233 12.84 73.22 -21.51
C ASN A 233 13.86 73.95 -22.41
N ILE A 234 14.74 73.22 -23.10
CA ILE A 234 15.69 73.81 -24.07
C ILE A 234 14.94 74.38 -25.27
N THR A 235 13.91 73.68 -25.77
CA THR A 235 13.11 74.14 -26.92
C THR A 235 12.26 75.38 -26.57
N PHE A 236 11.71 75.44 -25.35
CA PHE A 236 10.95 76.60 -24.86
C PHE A 236 11.84 77.84 -24.66
N LEU A 237 13.06 77.68 -24.11
CA LEU A 237 14.04 78.77 -24.04
C LEU A 237 14.43 79.28 -25.43
N ALA A 238 14.66 78.39 -26.40
CA ALA A 238 14.99 78.77 -27.78
C ALA A 238 13.84 79.49 -28.51
N ALA A 239 12.58 79.10 -28.24
CA ALA A 239 11.40 79.78 -28.78
C ALA A 239 11.18 81.18 -28.17
N SER A 240 11.43 81.34 -26.86
CA SER A 240 11.33 82.64 -26.19
C SER A 240 12.38 83.66 -26.65
N ALA A 241 13.58 83.21 -27.01
CA ALA A 241 14.63 84.06 -27.57
C ALA A 241 14.33 84.55 -29.01
N SER A 242 13.53 83.80 -29.77
CA SER A 242 13.16 84.15 -31.16
C SER A 242 11.99 85.15 -31.24
N CYS A 243 11.17 85.27 -30.18
CA CYS A 243 10.03 86.20 -30.16
C CYS A 243 10.41 87.64 -29.76
N SER A 244 11.64 87.88 -29.29
CA SER A 244 12.13 89.22 -28.90
C SER A 244 12.80 90.00 -30.05
N LYS A 245 12.73 89.49 -31.29
CA LYS A 245 13.20 90.17 -32.50
C LYS A 245 12.06 90.34 -33.52
N ARG A 246 11.11 91.21 -33.24
CA ARG A 246 10.29 91.91 -34.23
C ARG A 246 9.99 93.31 -33.75
#